data_AF-A0AAN7BMZ8-F1
#
_entry.id   AF-A0AAN7BMZ8-F1
#
_cell.length_a   1.000
_cell.length_b   1.000
_cell.length_c   1.000
_cell.angle_alpha   90.00
_cell.angle_beta   90.00
_cell.angle_gamma   90.00
#
_symmetry.space_group_name_H-M   'P 1'
#
loop_
_entity.id
_entity.type
_entity.pdbx_description
1 polymer ?
#
loop_
_entity_poly.entity_id
_entity_poly.type
_entity_poly.pdbx_seq_one_letter_code
_entity_poly.pdbx_strand_id
1 'polypeptide(L)'
;MHHHFGVKLHGVVDVQLIHNATLRKDLRWRLWSLDAVITTSELLSDSERHTWTQTKHNGTKLYQPHKGGSYEVFNQRPMSQEIIDYCVNYVKLLI
;
A
#
# COMPACT_ATOMS: atom_id res chain seq x y z
N MET A 1 1.75 10.57 12.53
CA MET A 1 3.12 10.93 12.97
C MET A 1 3.12 12.16 13.88
N HIS A 2 2.87 13.37 13.38
CA HIS A 2 2.89 14.57 14.25
C HIS A 2 1.79 14.58 15.31
N HIS A 3 0.51 14.50 14.92
CA HIS A 3 -0.62 14.66 15.85
C HIS A 3 -0.72 13.58 16.94
N HIS A 4 -0.36 12.33 16.63
CA HIS A 4 -0.45 11.22 17.59
C HIS A 4 0.87 10.92 18.32
N PHE A 5 2.03 11.24 17.72
CA PHE A 5 3.34 10.82 18.23
C PHE A 5 4.35 11.96 18.35
N GLY A 6 4.01 13.20 18.00
CA GLY A 6 4.94 14.34 18.01
C GLY A 6 6.06 14.25 16.97
N VAL A 7 6.03 13.26 16.07
CA VAL A 7 7.11 13.02 15.10
C VAL A 7 6.95 13.94 13.89
N LYS A 8 7.95 14.79 13.66
CA LYS A 8 8.09 15.61 12.45
C LYS A 8 8.84 14.83 11.38
N LEU A 9 8.15 14.50 10.29
CA LEU A 9 8.77 13.86 9.13
C LEU A 9 9.73 14.82 8.43
N HIS A 10 10.88 14.30 8.00
CA HIS A 10 11.91 15.03 7.25
C HIS A 10 12.61 14.09 6.27
N GLY A 11 13.11 14.61 5.15
CA GLY A 11 13.85 13.81 4.16
C GLY A 11 13.00 12.72 3.47
N VAL A 12 11.68 12.93 3.34
CA VAL A 12 10.77 11.93 2.77
C VAL A 12 10.91 11.89 1.24
N VAL A 13 11.16 10.69 0.73
CA VAL A 13 11.08 10.39 -0.70
C VAL A 13 9.73 9.73 -0.97
N ASP A 14 8.88 10.40 -1.74
CA ASP A 14 7.52 9.94 -2.03
C ASP A 14 7.45 9.35 -3.45
N VAL A 15 7.22 8.03 -3.53
CA VAL A 15 7.12 7.29 -4.79
C VAL A 15 5.99 7.81 -5.68
N GLN A 16 4.87 8.27 -5.11
CA GLN A 16 3.76 8.81 -5.89
C GLN A 16 4.17 10.12 -6.57
N LEU A 17 4.95 10.96 -5.89
CA LEU A 17 5.46 12.21 -6.46
C LEU A 17 6.56 11.95 -7.49
N ILE A 18 7.46 10.99 -7.24
CA ILE A 18 8.47 10.57 -8.23
C ILE A 18 7.78 10.09 -9.50
N HIS A 19 6.83 9.16 -9.39
CA HIS A 19 6.09 8.65 -10.55
C HIS A 19 5.36 9.79 -11.27
N ASN A 20 4.65 10.67 -10.55
CA ASN A 20 3.96 11.79 -11.16
C ASN A 20 4.91 12.74 -11.92
N ALA A 21 6.15 12.91 -11.44
CA ALA A 21 7.15 13.74 -12.09
C ALA A 21 7.67 13.15 -13.41
N THR A 22 7.63 11.82 -13.61
CA THR A 22 8.02 11.16 -14.88
C THR A 22 6.93 11.26 -15.95
N LEU A 23 5.67 11.51 -15.57
CA LEU A 23 4.56 11.64 -16.51
C LEU A 23 4.61 12.95 -17.31
N ARG A 24 3.97 12.96 -18.50
CA ARG A 24 3.69 14.19 -19.24
C ARG A 24 2.80 15.13 -18.42
N LYS A 25 2.96 16.45 -18.60
CA LYS A 25 2.26 17.48 -17.81
C LYS A 25 0.74 17.30 -17.77
N ASP A 26 0.12 16.92 -18.89
CA ASP A 26 -1.32 16.72 -19.03
C ASP A 26 -1.85 15.49 -18.29
N LEU A 27 -0.96 14.60 -17.81
CA LEU A 27 -1.32 13.41 -17.04
C LEU A 27 -1.08 13.58 -15.52
N ARG A 28 -0.51 14.71 -15.08
CA ARG A 28 -0.10 14.96 -13.69
C ARG A 28 -1.23 15.42 -12.76
N TRP A 29 -2.45 15.51 -13.26
CA TRP A 29 -3.61 15.99 -12.49
C TRP A 29 -4.09 14.97 -11.44
N ARG A 30 -3.63 13.72 -11.51
CA ARG A 30 -3.90 12.68 -10.51
C ARG A 30 -2.66 11.91 -10.14
N LEU A 31 -2.57 11.52 -8.87
CA LEU A 31 -1.56 10.57 -8.41
C LEU A 31 -2.02 9.15 -8.69
N TRP A 32 -1.06 8.27 -8.96
CA TRP A 32 -1.30 6.84 -9.04
C TRP A 32 -1.29 6.24 -7.64
N SER A 33 -2.15 5.25 -7.39
CA SER A 33 -2.06 4.45 -6.17
C SER A 33 -0.76 3.65 -6.18
N LEU A 34 -0.27 3.30 -4.98
CA LEU A 34 0.87 2.40 -4.84
C LEU A 34 0.66 1.09 -5.64
N ASP A 35 -0.58 0.59 -5.65
CA ASP A 35 -0.97 -0.62 -6.37
C ASP A 35 -0.79 -0.47 -7.86
N ALA A 36 -1.23 0.65 -8.43
CA ALA A 36 -1.06 0.90 -9.84
C ALA A 36 0.43 0.97 -10.17
N VAL A 37 1.23 1.69 -9.36
CA VAL A 37 2.68 1.78 -9.57
C VAL A 37 3.35 0.41 -9.52
N ILE A 38 3.09 -0.40 -8.48
CA ILE A 38 3.68 -1.74 -8.32
C ILE A 38 3.21 -2.68 -9.44
N THR A 39 1.91 -2.73 -9.73
CA THR A 39 1.35 -3.67 -10.71
C THR A 39 1.73 -3.36 -12.15
N THR A 40 2.15 -2.13 -12.46
CA THR A 40 2.71 -1.76 -13.77
C THR A 40 4.25 -1.76 -13.79
N SER A 41 4.91 -1.94 -12.64
CA SER A 41 6.37 -1.98 -12.58
C SER A 41 6.92 -3.35 -12.99
N GLU A 42 8.16 -3.34 -13.45
CA GLU A 42 8.96 -4.55 -13.77
C GLU A 42 9.57 -5.19 -12.50
N LEU A 43 9.19 -4.73 -11.30
CA LEU A 43 9.75 -5.22 -10.02
C LEU A 43 9.32 -6.65 -9.67
N LEU A 44 8.22 -7.14 -10.25
CA LEU A 44 7.62 -8.43 -9.94
C LEU A 44 7.44 -9.25 -11.22
N SER A 45 7.76 -10.54 -11.13
CA SER A 45 7.27 -11.53 -12.09
C SER A 45 5.74 -11.67 -12.02
N ASP A 46 5.13 -12.29 -13.04
CA ASP A 46 3.68 -12.46 -13.08
C ASP A 46 3.13 -13.29 -11.90
N SER A 47 3.89 -14.30 -11.45
CA SER A 47 3.51 -15.12 -10.29
C SER A 47 3.57 -14.30 -9.00
N GLU A 48 4.62 -13.49 -8.80
CA GLU A 48 4.74 -12.61 -7.64
C GLU A 48 3.66 -11.52 -7.64
N ARG A 49 3.34 -10.97 -8.81
CA ARG A 49 2.25 -10.00 -8.98
C ARG A 49 0.90 -10.61 -8.62
N HIS A 50 0.66 -11.86 -9.01
CA HIS A 50 -0.54 -12.60 -8.63
C HIS A 50 -0.63 -12.77 -7.11
N THR A 51 0.43 -13.27 -6.48
CA THR A 51 0.49 -13.45 -5.02
C THR A 51 0.31 -12.12 -4.28
N TRP A 52 0.99 -11.05 -4.74
CA TRP A 52 0.87 -9.73 -4.15
C TRP A 52 -0.58 -9.23 -4.17
N THR A 53 -1.25 -9.38 -5.33
CA THR A 53 -2.65 -8.97 -5.52
C THR A 53 -3.61 -9.80 -4.66
N GLN A 54 -3.40 -11.11 -4.58
CA GLN A 54 -4.18 -12.03 -3.74
C GLN A 54 -4.09 -11.68 -2.26
N THR A 55 -2.88 -11.55 -1.71
CA THR A 55 -2.68 -11.17 -0.31
C THR A 55 -3.33 -9.82 -0.02
N LYS A 56 -3.19 -8.85 -0.94
CA LYS A 56 -3.81 -7.54 -0.81
C LYS A 56 -5.33 -7.65 -0.76
N HIS A 57 -5.93 -8.41 -1.67
CA HIS A 57 -7.37 -8.64 -1.73
C HIS A 57 -7.90 -9.27 -0.44
N ASN A 58 -7.22 -10.30 0.05
CA ASN A 58 -7.60 -11.01 1.27
C ASN A 58 -7.57 -10.08 2.49
N GLY A 59 -6.46 -9.37 2.72
CA GLY A 59 -6.39 -8.40 3.81
C GLY A 59 -7.42 -7.28 3.67
N THR A 60 -7.69 -6.82 2.45
CA THR A 60 -8.68 -5.77 2.19
C THR A 60 -10.09 -6.16 2.60
N LYS A 61 -10.49 -7.42 2.38
CA LYS A 61 -11.78 -7.93 2.83
C LYS A 61 -11.91 -7.92 4.36
N LEU A 62 -10.81 -8.17 5.07
CA LEU A 62 -10.83 -8.25 6.53
C LEU A 62 -11.02 -6.89 7.20
N TYR A 63 -10.45 -5.81 6.64
CA TYR A 63 -10.55 -4.49 7.27
C TYR A 63 -11.64 -3.57 6.69
N GLN A 64 -12.07 -3.74 5.43
CA GLN A 64 -13.02 -2.82 4.79
C GLN A 64 -14.48 -3.15 5.16
N PRO A 65 -15.24 -2.24 5.82
CA PRO A 65 -16.62 -2.52 6.22
C PRO A 65 -17.57 -2.84 5.07
N HIS A 66 -17.43 -2.16 3.93
CA HIS A 66 -18.26 -2.42 2.75
C HIS A 66 -17.98 -3.79 2.09
N LYS A 67 -16.94 -4.51 2.51
CA LYS A 67 -16.62 -5.88 2.09
C LYS A 67 -16.88 -6.91 3.20
N GLY A 68 -17.57 -6.51 4.27
CA GLY A 68 -17.86 -7.37 5.44
C GLY A 68 -16.77 -7.37 6.52
N GLY A 69 -15.73 -6.55 6.37
CA GLY A 69 -14.64 -6.42 7.34
C GLY A 69 -14.91 -5.39 8.45
N SER A 70 -13.89 -5.11 9.24
CA SER A 70 -13.93 -4.05 10.25
C SER A 70 -12.55 -3.43 10.45
N TYR A 71 -12.47 -2.12 10.63
CA TYR A 71 -11.21 -1.45 10.95
C TYR A 71 -10.62 -1.93 12.28
N GLU A 72 -11.43 -2.52 13.17
CA GLU A 72 -10.99 -3.07 14.45
C GLU A 72 -10.03 -4.26 14.33
N VAL A 73 -9.92 -4.89 13.15
CA VAL A 73 -8.95 -5.98 12.93
C VAL A 73 -7.50 -5.53 13.18
N PHE A 74 -7.18 -4.24 12.99
CA PHE A 74 -5.86 -3.69 13.31
C PHE A 74 -5.61 -3.53 14.81
N ASN A 75 -6.66 -3.52 15.64
CA ASN A 75 -6.60 -3.38 17.09
C ASN A 75 -6.55 -4.74 17.82
N GLN A 76 -6.93 -5.83 17.16
CA GLN A 76 -6.94 -7.18 17.74
C GLN A 76 -5.54 -7.67 18.10
N ARG A 77 -5.42 -8.41 19.21
CA ARG A 77 -4.17 -9.02 19.67
C ARG A 77 -4.41 -10.49 20.09
N PRO A 78 -3.62 -11.46 19.58
CA PRO A 78 -2.60 -11.27 18.53
C PRO A 78 -3.21 -10.83 17.20
N MET A 79 -2.43 -10.10 16.39
CA MET A 79 -2.87 -9.70 15.05
C MET A 79 -2.89 -10.94 14.14
N SER A 80 -3.91 -11.08 13.30
CA SER A 80 -4.00 -12.22 12.38
C SER A 80 -2.88 -12.20 11.35
N GLN A 81 -2.43 -13.39 10.92
CA GLN A 81 -1.36 -13.50 9.94
C GLN A 81 -1.72 -12.83 8.61
N GLU A 82 -2.99 -12.89 8.18
CA GLU A 82 -3.39 -12.24 6.92
C GLU A 82 -3.28 -10.71 6.96
N ILE A 83 -3.55 -10.09 8.12
CA ILE A 83 -3.36 -8.64 8.29
C ILE A 83 -1.87 -8.29 8.34
N ILE A 84 -1.04 -9.15 8.95
CA ILE A 84 0.42 -8.98 8.94
C ILE A 84 0.94 -9.05 7.50
N ASP A 85 0.57 -10.09 6.75
CA ASP A 85 1.01 -10.28 5.36
C ASP A 85 0.54 -9.13 4.45
N TYR A 86 -0.69 -8.65 4.68
CA TYR A 86 -1.20 -7.46 4.03
C TYR A 86 -0.31 -6.24 4.28
N CYS A 87 0.02 -5.95 5.55
CA CYS A 87 0.87 -4.81 5.91
C CYS A 87 2.29 -4.94 5.33
N VAL A 88 2.89 -6.14 5.40
CA VAL A 88 4.23 -6.40 4.82
C VAL A 88 4.23 -6.12 3.32
N ASN A 89 3.17 -6.51 2.60
CA ASN A 89 3.06 -6.25 1.17
C ASN A 89 3.10 -4.75 0.78
N TYR A 90 2.69 -3.84 1.66
CA TYR A 90 2.75 -2.40 1.40
C TYR A 90 4.14 -1.81 1.49
N VAL A 91 5.05 -2.46 2.22
CA VAL A 91 6.38 -1.89 2.51
C VAL A 91 7.52 -2.66 1.86
N LYS A 92 7.37 -3.97 1.62
CA LYS A 92 8.48 -4.83 1.17
C LYS A 92 9.06 -4.48 -0.21
N LEU A 93 8.32 -3.71 -1.02
CA LEU A 93 8.73 -3.28 -2.37
C LEU A 93 9.15 -1.80 -2.42
N LEU A 94 9.14 -1.11 -1.27
CA LEU A 94 9.61 0.27 -1.13
C LEU A 94 11.05 0.21 -0.60
N ILE A 95 12.02 0.45 -1.47
CA ILE A 95 13.47 0.46 -1.20
C ILE A 95 14.08 1.80 -1.56
#